data_AF-A0A964BV43-F1
#
_entry.id   AF-A0A964BV43-F1
#
_cell.length_a   1.000
_cell.length_b   1.000
_cell.length_c   1.000
_cell.angle_alpha   90.00
_cell.angle_beta   90.00
_cell.angle_gamma   90.00
#
_symmetry.space_group_name_H-M   'P 1'
#
loop_
_entity.id
_entity.type
_entity.pdbx_description
1 polymer ?
#
loop_
_entity_poly.entity_id
_entity_poly.type
_entity_poly.pdbx_seq_one_letter_code
_entity_poly.pdbx_strand_id
1 'polypeptide(L)'
;MLNHKSKQGQEQELDALLFVNTNILLDFYRIRKSDISMKYLQALTACKERLIIGSQVEMEYKKNRQKVIIESLNRFSNPDWNKLSTPALVTGLQASQRARNKNMATKLLRTHYP
;
A
#
# COMPACT_ATOMS: atom_id res chain seq x y z
N MET A 1 35.92 -43.80 38.86
CA MET A 1 34.65 -43.11 38.55
C MET A 1 34.92 -42.09 37.45
N LEU A 2 34.45 -42.37 36.23
CA LEU A 2 34.59 -41.51 35.06
C LEU A 2 33.54 -40.39 35.12
N ASN A 3 33.99 -39.14 35.28
CA ASN A 3 33.11 -37.98 35.30
C ASN A 3 32.74 -37.61 33.85
N HIS A 4 31.62 -38.16 33.35
CA HIS A 4 31.01 -37.72 32.10
C HIS A 4 30.23 -36.43 32.33
N LYS A 5 30.94 -35.28 32.35
CA LYS A 5 30.28 -33.99 32.13
C LYS A 5 30.13 -33.80 30.62
N SER A 6 28.90 -34.03 30.15
CA SER A 6 28.42 -33.64 28.83
C SER A 6 28.80 -32.19 28.54
N LYS A 7 29.64 -31.98 27.52
CA LYS A 7 29.87 -30.65 26.93
C LYS A 7 28.52 -30.17 26.38
N GLN A 8 27.87 -29.28 27.13
CA GLN A 8 26.79 -28.46 26.57
C GLN A 8 27.42 -27.68 25.42
N GLY A 9 26.94 -27.94 24.20
CA GLY A 9 27.32 -27.15 23.03
C GLY A 9 26.91 -25.72 23.31
N GLN A 10 27.89 -24.84 23.50
CA GLN A 10 27.64 -23.42 23.60
C GLN A 10 27.08 -22.98 22.24
N GLU A 11 25.79 -22.68 22.18
CA GLU A 11 25.21 -21.92 21.09
C GLU A 11 26.00 -20.62 21.01
N GLN A 12 26.89 -20.52 20.02
CA GLN A 12 27.64 -19.30 19.77
C GLN A 12 26.64 -18.26 19.28
N GLU A 13 26.33 -17.28 20.13
CA GLU A 13 25.54 -16.12 19.75
C GLU A 13 26.30 -15.40 18.64
N LEU A 14 25.78 -15.49 17.42
CA LEU A 14 26.35 -14.84 16.25
C LEU A 14 26.13 -13.33 16.36
N ASP A 15 27.16 -12.62 16.78
CA ASP A 15 27.24 -11.15 16.73
C ASP A 15 27.43 -10.68 15.29
N ALA A 16 26.36 -10.80 14.50
CA ALA A 16 26.35 -10.51 13.07
C ALA A 16 25.40 -9.36 12.75
N LEU A 17 25.91 -8.37 12.02
CA LEU A 17 25.13 -7.30 11.41
C LEU A 17 24.43 -7.81 10.14
N LEU A 18 23.14 -7.54 10.03
CA LEU A 18 22.27 -7.95 8.93
C LEU A 18 22.09 -6.79 7.95
N PHE A 19 22.64 -6.95 6.75
CA PHE A 19 22.36 -6.05 5.63
C PHE A 19 21.15 -6.55 4.86
N VAL A 20 20.08 -5.76 4.85
CA VAL A 20 18.89 -6.08 4.07
C VAL A 20 18.92 -5.37 2.73
N ASN A 21 18.89 -6.16 1.66
CA ASN A 21 18.67 -5.64 0.32
C ASN A 21 17.27 -5.04 0.22
N THR A 22 17.15 -3.91 -0.46
CA THR A 22 15.91 -3.26 -0.88
C THR A 22 14.83 -4.25 -1.29
N ASN A 23 15.16 -5.23 -2.14
CA ASN A 23 14.20 -6.19 -2.67
C ASN A 23 13.58 -7.08 -1.58
N ILE A 24 14.38 -7.52 -0.60
CA ILE A 24 13.90 -8.32 0.55
C ILE A 24 12.98 -7.47 1.42
N LEU A 25 13.31 -6.19 1.65
CA LEU A 25 12.44 -5.31 2.41
C LEU A 25 11.13 -5.02 1.66
N LEU A 26 11.18 -4.85 0.34
CA LEU A 26 9.99 -4.51 -0.45
C LEU A 26 9.06 -5.70 -0.71
N ASP A 27 9.51 -6.93 -0.47
CA ASP A 27 8.67 -8.12 -0.64
C ASP A 27 7.43 -8.10 0.27
N PHE A 28 7.47 -7.43 1.42
CA PHE A 28 6.26 -7.24 2.24
C PHE A 28 5.15 -6.48 1.49
N TYR A 29 5.51 -5.57 0.57
CA TYR A 29 4.55 -4.82 -0.25
C TYR A 29 4.04 -5.60 -1.46
N ARG A 30 4.81 -6.58 -1.94
CA ARG A 30 4.39 -7.48 -3.03
C ARG A 30 3.38 -8.51 -2.53
N ILE A 31 3.58 -9.02 -1.32
CA ILE A 31 2.70 -10.01 -0.70
C ILE A 31 1.46 -9.32 -0.12
N ARG A 32 0.50 -8.97 -0.97
CA ARG A 32 -0.73 -8.25 -0.60
C ARG A 32 -1.87 -9.15 -0.11
N LYS A 33 -1.74 -10.47 -0.25
CA LYS A 33 -2.82 -11.45 -0.02
C LYS A 33 -2.34 -12.66 0.77
N SER A 34 -1.81 -12.47 1.99
CA SER A 34 -1.69 -13.52 3.01
C SER A 34 -1.07 -12.99 4.30
N ASP A 35 -1.18 -13.78 5.37
CA ASP A 35 -0.52 -13.56 6.66
C ASP A 35 1.03 -13.58 6.57
N ILE A 36 1.58 -13.95 5.40
CA ILE A 36 3.02 -14.07 5.17
C ILE A 36 3.70 -12.70 5.24
N SER A 37 3.06 -11.63 4.78
CA SER A 37 3.62 -10.27 4.87
C SER A 37 3.82 -9.83 6.32
N MET A 38 2.87 -10.17 7.20
CA MET A 38 2.97 -9.89 8.63
C MET A 38 4.06 -10.72 9.30
N LYS A 39 4.20 -12.00 8.94
CA LYS A 39 5.31 -12.85 9.43
C LYS A 39 6.68 -12.31 8.99
N TYR A 40 6.79 -11.82 7.76
CA TYR A 40 8.01 -11.17 7.26
C TYR A 40 8.35 -9.92 8.07
N LEU A 41 7.36 -9.08 8.34
CA LEU A 41 7.54 -7.87 9.15
C LEU A 41 7.97 -8.20 10.58
N GLN A 42 7.39 -9.25 11.18
CA GLN A 42 7.78 -9.73 12.51
C GLN A 42 9.24 -10.20 12.54
N ALA A 43 9.68 -10.96 11.53
CA ALA A 43 11.07 -11.41 11.43
C ALA A 43 12.04 -10.22 11.32
N LEU A 44 11.73 -9.21 10.49
CA LEU A 44 12.52 -7.98 10.38
C LEU A 44 12.56 -7.18 11.69
N THR A 45 11.45 -7.16 12.43
CA THR A 45 11.36 -6.46 13.71
C THR A 45 12.18 -7.14 14.80
N ALA A 46 12.21 -8.48 14.80
CA ALA A 46 12.98 -9.28 15.76
C ALA A 46 14.50 -9.06 15.62
N CYS A 47 14.97 -8.68 14.43
CA CYS A 47 16.38 -8.40 14.18
C CYS A 47 16.71 -6.90 14.00
N LYS A 48 15.80 -5.99 14.36
CA LYS A 48 15.92 -4.53 14.13
C LYS A 48 17.24 -3.92 14.63
N GLU A 49 17.78 -4.40 15.76
CA GLU A 49 18.98 -3.83 16.39
C GLU A 49 20.26 -4.17 15.65
N ARG A 50 20.20 -5.21 14.81
CA ARG A 50 21.31 -5.66 13.97
C ARG A 50 21.09 -5.30 12.51
N LEU A 51 19.97 -4.66 12.19
CA LEU A 51 19.56 -4.36 10.83
C LEU A 51 20.22 -3.07 10.35
N ILE A 52 21.05 -3.17 9.32
CA ILE A 52 21.58 -2.00 8.62
C ILE A 52 20.74 -1.75 7.38
N ILE A 53 20.10 -0.58 7.34
CA ILE A 53 19.29 -0.11 6.23
C ILE A 53 20.04 1.03 5.52
N GLY A 54 20.23 0.89 4.21
CA GLY A 54 20.85 1.93 3.38
C GLY A 54 19.85 2.98 2.87
N SER A 55 20.37 4.13 2.44
CA SER A 55 19.57 5.22 1.84
C SER A 55 18.73 4.77 0.63
N GLN A 56 19.24 3.83 -0.17
CA GLN A 56 18.50 3.24 -1.28
C GLN A 56 17.20 2.57 -0.83
N VAL A 57 17.22 1.87 0.31
CA VAL A 57 16.06 1.20 0.90
C VAL A 57 15.03 2.20 1.37
N GLU A 58 15.49 3.29 1.99
CA GLU A 58 14.62 4.38 2.43
C GLU A 58 13.93 5.08 1.24
N MET A 59 14.67 5.35 0.16
CA MET A 59 14.12 5.98 -1.05
C MET A 59 13.05 5.11 -1.71
N GLU A 60 13.31 3.81 -1.86
CA GLU A 60 12.35 2.87 -2.44
C GLU A 60 11.09 2.72 -1.58
N TYR A 61 11.25 2.62 -0.26
CA TYR A 61 10.13 2.62 0.69
C TYR A 61 9.26 3.88 0.53
N LYS A 62 9.88 5.07 0.50
CA LYS A 62 9.17 6.35 0.32
C LYS A 62 8.43 6.41 -1.01
N LYS A 63 9.09 6.02 -2.11
CA LYS A 63 8.49 5.97 -3.46
C LYS A 63 7.28 5.04 -3.50
N ASN A 64 7.40 3.85 -2.89
CA ASN A 64 6.32 2.88 -2.88
C ASN A 64 5.13 3.35 -2.00
N ARG A 65 5.40 3.97 -0.85
CA ARG A 65 4.35 4.58 -0.02
C ARG A 65 3.59 5.67 -0.74
N GLN A 66 4.28 6.59 -1.40
CA GLN A 66 3.66 7.67 -2.16
C GLN A 66 2.68 7.08 -3.19
N LYS A 67 3.11 6.06 -3.94
CA LYS A 67 2.26 5.36 -4.91
C LYS A 67 1.00 4.77 -4.27
N VAL A 68 1.13 4.06 -3.15
CA VAL A 68 -0.02 3.43 -2.46
C VAL A 68 -1.00 4.46 -1.92
N ILE A 69 -0.50 5.58 -1.37
CA ILE A 69 -1.34 6.67 -0.87
C ILE A 69 -2.14 7.29 -2.02
N ILE A 70 -1.48 7.62 -3.13
CA ILE A 70 -2.14 8.20 -4.31
C ILE A 70 -3.18 7.22 -4.87
N GLU A 71 -2.84 5.93 -5.00
CA GLU A 71 -3.78 4.90 -5.46
C GLU A 71 -5.01 4.83 -4.55
N SER A 72 -4.80 4.87 -3.23
CA SER A 72 -5.88 4.83 -2.24
C SER A 72 -6.77 6.08 -2.35
N LEU A 73 -6.18 7.27 -2.42
CA LEU A 73 -6.92 8.52 -2.61
C LEU A 73 -7.75 8.51 -3.91
N ASN A 74 -7.19 7.98 -4.99
CA ASN A 74 -7.92 7.86 -6.25
C ASN A 74 -9.10 6.89 -6.17
N ARG A 75 -9.00 5.80 -5.37
CA ARG A 75 -10.12 4.88 -5.13
C ARG A 75 -11.27 5.54 -4.35
N PHE A 76 -10.96 6.48 -3.47
CA PHE A 76 -11.94 7.25 -2.70
C PHE A 76 -12.27 8.61 -3.34
N SER A 77 -11.76 8.88 -4.55
CA SER A 77 -12.09 10.12 -5.25
C SER A 77 -13.57 10.14 -5.61
N ASN A 78 -14.14 11.35 -5.61
CA ASN A 78 -15.56 11.54 -5.85
C ASN A 78 -15.99 10.81 -7.13
N PRO A 79 -17.14 10.11 -7.13
CA PRO A 79 -17.66 9.49 -8.33
C PRO A 79 -17.71 10.51 -9.46
N ASP A 80 -17.31 10.08 -10.66
CA ASP A 80 -17.32 10.93 -11.84
C ASP A 80 -18.77 11.25 -12.21
N TRP A 81 -19.31 12.31 -11.61
CA TRP A 81 -20.68 12.77 -11.84
C TRP A 81 -20.93 13.16 -13.30
N ASN A 82 -19.87 13.40 -14.10
CA ASN A 82 -20.01 13.64 -15.53
C ASN A 82 -20.41 12.37 -16.30
N LYS A 83 -20.19 11.19 -15.74
CA LYS A 83 -20.62 9.89 -16.28
C LYS A 83 -21.95 9.42 -15.68
N LEU A 84 -22.56 10.22 -14.80
CA LEU A 84 -23.86 9.90 -14.25
C LEU A 84 -24.92 9.99 -15.35
N SER A 85 -25.37 8.84 -15.83
CA SER A 85 -26.52 8.72 -16.72
C SER A 85 -27.73 8.22 -15.94
N THR A 86 -28.91 8.70 -16.33
CA THR A 86 -30.17 8.23 -15.74
C THR A 86 -30.49 6.84 -16.29
N PRO A 87 -30.89 5.85 -15.45
CA PRO A 87 -31.25 4.52 -15.93
C PRO A 87 -32.35 4.54 -16.99
N ALA A 88 -32.33 3.57 -17.92
CA ALA A 88 -33.26 3.51 -19.06
C ALA A 88 -34.74 3.54 -18.62
N LEU A 89 -35.07 2.82 -17.55
CA LEU A 89 -36.41 2.76 -16.94
C LEU A 89 -36.97 4.12 -16.51
N VAL A 90 -36.11 5.05 -16.08
CA VAL A 90 -36.54 6.37 -15.57
C VAL A 90 -36.24 7.50 -16.53
N THR A 91 -35.72 7.19 -17.72
CA THR A 91 -35.20 8.18 -18.69
C THR A 91 -36.28 9.17 -19.15
N GLY A 92 -37.54 8.74 -19.27
CA GLY A 92 -38.67 9.58 -19.68
C GLY A 92 -39.35 10.36 -18.54
N LEU A 93 -38.93 10.18 -17.28
CA LEU A 93 -39.50 10.96 -16.17
C LEU A 93 -38.99 12.39 -16.22
N GLN A 94 -39.88 13.36 -15.99
CA GLN A 94 -39.53 14.79 -15.98
C GLN A 94 -38.40 15.11 -14.99
N ALA A 95 -38.35 14.42 -13.84
CA ALA A 95 -37.26 14.55 -12.87
C ALA A 95 -35.89 14.12 -13.42
N SER A 96 -35.86 13.05 -14.23
CA SER A 96 -34.66 12.55 -14.90
C SER A 96 -34.15 13.54 -15.97
N GLN A 97 -35.05 14.12 -16.75
CA GLN A 97 -34.71 15.16 -17.74
C GLN A 97 -34.09 16.40 -17.07
N ARG A 98 -34.69 16.85 -15.96
CA ARG A 98 -34.23 18.03 -15.20
C ARG A 98 -32.84 17.82 -14.58
N ALA A 99 -32.56 16.64 -14.04
CA ALA A 99 -31.25 16.29 -13.51
C ALA A 99 -30.17 16.31 -14.60
N ARG A 100 -30.48 15.80 -15.80
CA ARG A 100 -29.57 15.78 -16.96
C ARG A 100 -29.22 17.18 -17.47
N ASN A 101 -30.22 18.06 -17.54
CA ASN A 101 -30.03 19.44 -18.03
C ASN A 101 -29.20 20.31 -17.05
N LYS A 102 -29.37 20.11 -15.74
CA LYS A 102 -28.58 20.82 -14.71
C LYS A 102 -27.08 20.48 -14.81
N ASN A 103 -26.75 19.24 -15.14
CA ASN A 103 -25.37 18.80 -15.35
C ASN A 103 -24.75 19.40 -16.63
N MET A 104 -25.53 19.60 -17.71
CA MET A 104 -25.06 20.28 -18.92
C MET A 104 -24.76 21.77 -18.67
N ALA A 105 -25.66 22.47 -17.98
CA ALA A 105 -25.49 23.90 -17.68
C ALA A 105 -24.24 24.17 -16.81
N THR A 106 -24.02 23.33 -15.80
CA THR A 106 -22.81 23.42 -14.95
C THR A 106 -21.53 23.09 -15.71
N LYS A 107 -21.56 22.20 -16.70
CA LYS A 107 -20.42 21.89 -17.56
C LYS A 107 -20.05 23.07 -18.48
N LEU A 108 -21.04 23.74 -19.07
CA LEU A 108 -20.85 24.90 -19.95
C LEU A 108 -20.24 26.11 -19.23
N LEU A 109 -20.65 26.36 -17.98
CA LEU A 109 -20.09 27.44 -17.15
C LEU A 109 -18.63 27.19 -16.77
N ARG A 110 -18.21 25.93 -16.66
CA ARG A 110 -16.84 25.55 -16.27
C ARG A 110 -15.85 25.58 -17.44
N THR A 111 -16.32 25.48 -18.68
CA THR A 111 -15.48 25.55 -19.89
C THR A 111 -15.22 26.99 -20.37
N HIS A 112 -15.88 27.99 -19.79
CA HIS A 112 -15.79 29.39 -20.21
C HIS A 112 -15.01 30.31 -19.25
N TYR A 113 -14.27 29.77 -18.29
CA TYR A 113 -13.28 30.53 -17.52
C TYR A 113 -12.01 29.68 -17.37
N PRO A 114 -10.84 30.14 -17.84
CA PRO A 114 -9.56 29.43 -17.72
C PRO A 114 -9.11 29.30 -16.26
#